data_AF-A0A0A1UI80-F1
#
_entry.id   AF-A0A0A1UI80-F1
#
_cell.length_a   1.000
_cell.length_b   1.000
_cell.length_c   1.000
_cell.angle_alpha   90.00
_cell.angle_beta   90.00
_cell.angle_gamma   90.00
#
_symmetry.space_group_name_H-M   'P 1'
#
loop_
_entity.id
_entity.type
_entity.pdbx_description
1 polymer ?
#
loop_
_entity_poly.entity_id
_entity_poly.type
_entity_poly.pdbx_seq_one_letter_code
_entity_poly.pdbx_strand_id
1 'polypeptide(L)'
;MDSQATVSAVLNAMEQHDWVHLACHAHQNVSDPTKSGFFLHDGVLDLAEINRRSFKGKGLAFLSACQTATGDDRLADEAVHLASGMLMAGYSSVIATMWSVHDEDAPLVADKVYAQLMKDGRVGNGEAGMALHNALAVLRKQVGEQKFERWVPFIHIGS
;
A
#
# COMPACT_ATOMS: atom_id res chain seq x y z
N MET A 1 -11.63 -0.14 14.90
CA MET A 1 -10.54 0.73 14.39
C MET A 1 -10.07 1.60 15.55
N ASP A 2 -8.76 1.79 15.73
CA ASP A 2 -8.19 2.60 16.83
C ASP A 2 -8.74 4.03 16.77
N SER A 3 -9.18 4.59 17.90
CA SER A 3 -9.71 5.96 17.99
C SER A 3 -8.70 7.05 17.63
N GLN A 4 -7.40 6.73 17.63
CA GLN A 4 -6.34 7.66 17.23
C GLN A 4 -6.11 7.72 15.72
N ALA A 5 -6.59 6.74 14.96
CA ALA A 5 -6.44 6.68 13.51
C ALA A 5 -7.48 7.56 12.81
N THR A 6 -7.47 8.86 13.07
CA THR A 6 -8.36 9.85 12.43
C THR A 6 -7.78 10.39 11.13
N VAL A 7 -8.63 10.87 10.23
CA VAL A 7 -8.21 11.49 8.96
C VAL A 7 -7.17 12.59 9.19
N SER A 8 -7.43 13.48 10.15
CA SER A 8 -6.51 14.57 10.46
C SER A 8 -5.18 14.08 11.03
N ALA A 9 -5.19 13.10 11.94
CA ALA A 9 -3.96 12.57 12.53
C ALA A 9 -3.08 11.88 11.48
N VAL A 10 -3.69 11.09 10.59
CA VAL A 10 -2.98 10.37 9.52
C VAL A 10 -2.39 11.36 8.51
N LEU A 11 -3.15 12.36 8.05
CA LEU A 11 -2.63 13.39 7.13
C LEU A 11 -1.45 14.15 7.74
N ASN A 12 -1.56 14.57 9.01
CA ASN A 12 -0.48 15.26 9.71
C ASN A 12 0.77 14.36 9.83
N ALA A 13 0.59 13.06 10.12
CA ALA A 13 1.70 12.11 10.17
C ALA A 13 2.36 11.93 8.79
N MET A 14 1.57 11.83 7.72
CA MET A 14 2.07 11.75 6.34
C MET A 14 2.86 13.00 5.93
N GLU A 15 2.52 14.18 6.45
CA GLU A 15 3.33 15.39 6.20
C GLU A 15 4.71 15.29 6.85
N GLN A 16 4.81 14.72 8.05
CA GLN A 16 6.04 14.67 8.85
C GLN A 16 6.95 13.48 8.54
N HIS A 17 6.45 12.44 7.87
CA HIS A 17 7.20 11.21 7.60
C HIS A 17 7.32 10.94 6.11
N ASP A 18 8.46 10.39 5.68
CA ASP A 18 8.70 10.09 4.27
C ASP A 18 8.00 8.81 3.83
N TRP A 19 7.73 7.91 4.76
CA TRP A 19 7.08 6.63 4.50
C TRP A 19 5.73 6.56 5.22
N VAL A 20 4.76 5.91 4.59
CA VAL A 20 3.47 5.59 5.19
C VAL A 20 3.18 4.11 5.01
N HIS A 21 2.62 3.49 6.04
CA HIS A 21 2.07 2.14 5.99
C HIS A 21 0.59 2.18 6.35
N LEU A 22 -0.28 1.78 5.43
CA LEU A 22 -1.73 1.75 5.64
C LEU A 22 -2.18 0.28 5.65
N ALA A 23 -2.34 -0.27 6.86
CA ALA A 23 -2.85 -1.61 7.12
C ALA A 23 -4.31 -1.53 7.58
N CYS A 24 -5.20 -1.19 6.64
CA CYS A 24 -6.60 -0.95 6.91
C CYS A 24 -7.45 -1.27 5.68
N HIS A 25 -8.77 -1.33 5.83
CA HIS A 25 -9.64 -1.51 4.68
C HIS A 25 -9.56 -0.30 3.74
N ALA A 26 -9.52 -0.56 2.44
CA ALA A 26 -9.69 0.47 1.43
C ALA A 26 -11.15 0.61 1.00
N HIS A 27 -11.55 1.82 0.67
CA HIS A 27 -12.78 2.13 -0.05
C HIS A 27 -12.42 2.44 -1.51
N GLN A 28 -13.14 1.86 -2.46
CA GLN A 28 -12.97 2.15 -3.88
C GLN A 28 -14.25 2.76 -4.43
N ASN A 29 -14.09 3.81 -5.23
CA ASN A 29 -15.20 4.46 -5.92
C ASN A 29 -14.94 4.45 -7.44
N VAL A 30 -15.53 3.47 -8.12
CA VAL A 30 -15.38 3.28 -9.57
C VAL A 30 -15.89 4.47 -10.38
N SER A 31 -16.92 5.18 -9.89
CA SER A 31 -17.49 6.32 -10.58
C SER A 31 -16.66 7.60 -10.42
N ASP A 32 -15.94 7.73 -9.32
CA ASP A 32 -15.06 8.85 -9.01
C ASP A 32 -13.81 8.34 -8.28
N PRO A 33 -12.74 7.96 -9.00
CA PRO A 33 -11.53 7.40 -8.40
C PRO A 33 -10.87 8.31 -7.37
N THR A 34 -11.14 9.63 -7.41
CA THR A 34 -10.60 10.56 -6.41
C THR A 34 -11.23 10.38 -5.02
N LYS A 35 -12.39 9.73 -4.95
CA LYS A 35 -13.07 9.34 -3.71
C LYS A 35 -12.68 7.95 -3.21
N SER A 36 -11.85 7.22 -3.95
CA SER A 36 -11.19 6.02 -3.39
C SER A 36 -10.24 6.43 -2.27
N GLY A 37 -10.09 5.57 -1.26
CA GLY A 37 -9.36 5.94 -0.06
C GLY A 37 -9.23 4.81 0.96
N PHE A 38 -8.92 5.19 2.18
CA PHE A 38 -8.69 4.27 3.30
C PHE A 38 -9.72 4.55 4.39
N PHE A 39 -10.38 3.50 4.87
CA PHE A 39 -11.22 3.64 6.06
C PHE A 39 -10.32 4.00 7.24
N LEU A 40 -10.77 4.94 8.06
CA LEU A 40 -10.16 5.44 9.28
C LEU A 40 -11.25 5.50 10.36
N HIS A 41 -10.88 5.87 11.59
CA HIS A 41 -11.81 5.88 12.72
C HIS A 41 -13.03 6.78 12.50
N ASP A 42 -12.81 7.97 11.93
CA ASP A 42 -13.80 9.04 11.80
C ASP A 42 -14.26 9.26 10.35
N GLY A 43 -13.86 8.40 9.40
CA GLY A 43 -14.28 8.52 8.01
C GLY A 43 -13.40 7.78 7.02
N VAL A 44 -13.45 8.21 5.76
CA VAL A 44 -12.57 7.73 4.69
C VAL A 44 -11.54 8.82 4.40
N LEU A 45 -10.25 8.48 4.44
CA LEU A 45 -9.19 9.31 3.88
C LEU A 45 -9.11 9.04 2.38
N ASP A 46 -9.76 9.91 1.59
CA ASP A 46 -9.79 9.77 0.14
C ASP A 46 -8.58 10.39 -0.57
N LEU A 47 -8.36 9.98 -1.81
CA LEU A 47 -7.27 10.48 -2.65
C LEU A 47 -7.40 11.98 -2.92
N ALA A 48 -8.61 12.55 -2.96
CA ALA A 48 -8.80 13.98 -3.12
C ALA A 48 -8.22 14.76 -1.92
N GLU A 49 -8.48 14.30 -0.70
CA GLU A 49 -7.96 14.90 0.53
C GLU A 49 -6.45 14.72 0.68
N ILE A 50 -5.92 13.53 0.32
CA ILE A 50 -4.48 13.28 0.24
C ILE A 50 -3.81 14.24 -0.77
N ASN A 51 -4.36 14.35 -1.99
CA ASN A 51 -3.77 15.16 -3.05
C ASN A 51 -3.83 16.67 -2.77
N ARG A 52 -4.81 17.14 -1.97
CA ARG A 52 -4.88 18.54 -1.52
C ARG A 52 -3.69 18.96 -0.67
N ARG A 53 -3.09 18.04 0.09
CA ARG A 53 -1.95 18.34 0.98
C ARG A 53 -0.59 18.37 0.25
N SER A 54 -0.51 17.80 -0.96
CA SER A 54 0.70 17.72 -1.80
C SER A 54 1.97 17.36 -1.01
N PHE A 55 2.21 16.05 -0.86
CA PHE A 55 3.36 15.54 -0.13
C PHE A 55 4.60 15.49 -1.03
N LYS A 56 5.33 16.61 -1.16
CA LYS A 56 6.53 16.65 -2.00
C LYS A 56 7.67 15.82 -1.39
N GLY A 57 8.27 14.96 -2.21
CA GLY A 57 9.51 14.24 -1.88
C GLY A 57 9.32 13.09 -0.90
N LYS A 58 8.16 12.42 -0.90
CA LYS A 58 7.94 11.23 -0.08
C LYS A 58 8.57 10.00 -0.73
N GLY A 59 8.98 9.05 0.12
CA GLY A 59 9.65 7.82 -0.30
C GLY A 59 8.67 6.70 -0.63
N LEU A 60 8.13 6.04 0.40
CA LEU A 60 7.38 4.79 0.23
C LEU A 60 5.96 4.89 0.81
N ALA A 61 4.97 4.52 0.00
CA ALA A 61 3.65 4.15 0.49
C ALA A 61 3.48 2.62 0.44
N PHE A 62 3.33 2.00 1.61
CA PHE A 62 2.98 0.58 1.70
C PHE A 62 1.49 0.45 2.01
N LEU A 63 0.74 -0.06 1.04
CA LEU A 63 -0.71 -0.21 1.11
C LEU A 63 -1.05 -1.68 1.39
N SER A 64 -1.05 -2.05 2.66
CA SER A 64 -1.56 -3.35 3.15
C SER A 64 -3.09 -3.30 3.26
N ALA A 65 -3.75 -2.84 2.21
CA ALA A 65 -5.17 -2.59 2.22
C ALA A 65 -5.92 -3.65 1.42
N CYS A 66 -6.52 -4.60 2.13
CA CYS A 66 -7.36 -5.61 1.52
C CYS A 66 -8.75 -5.04 1.23
N GLN A 67 -9.22 -5.22 0.00
CA GLN A 67 -10.66 -5.36 -0.25
C GLN A 67 -10.99 -6.85 -0.28
N THR A 68 -11.76 -7.24 0.73
CA THR A 68 -12.20 -8.60 1.05
C THR A 68 -13.04 -9.18 -0.09
N ALA A 69 -12.42 -10.05 -0.88
CA ALA A 69 -12.99 -11.15 -1.67
C ALA A 69 -14.47 -11.02 -2.10
N THR A 70 -14.79 -10.02 -2.92
CA THR A 70 -15.89 -10.13 -3.89
C THR A 70 -15.22 -10.12 -5.24
N GLY A 71 -15.25 -11.26 -5.96
CA GLY A 71 -14.58 -11.48 -7.24
C GLY A 71 -15.10 -10.59 -8.37
N ASP A 72 -14.90 -9.29 -8.24
CA ASP A 72 -15.12 -8.28 -9.26
C ASP A 72 -13.80 -8.13 -10.03
N ASP A 73 -13.86 -8.32 -11.35
CA ASP A 73 -12.70 -8.22 -12.25
C ASP A 73 -12.01 -6.84 -12.18
N ARG A 74 -12.67 -5.85 -11.55
CA ARG A 74 -12.21 -4.47 -11.36
C ARG A 74 -11.21 -4.25 -10.21
N LEU A 75 -11.10 -5.19 -9.27
CA LEU A 75 -10.25 -5.01 -8.08
C LEU A 75 -8.76 -4.77 -8.42
N ALA A 76 -8.28 -5.46 -9.46
CA ALA A 76 -6.93 -5.28 -9.97
C ALA A 76 -6.68 -3.85 -10.47
N ASP A 77 -7.60 -3.31 -11.27
CA ASP A 77 -7.53 -1.93 -11.76
C ASP A 77 -7.60 -0.95 -10.58
N GLU A 78 -8.41 -1.22 -9.57
CA GLU A 78 -8.61 -0.35 -8.41
C GLU A 78 -7.37 -0.22 -7.51
N ALA A 79 -6.62 -1.31 -7.29
CA ALA A 79 -5.34 -1.23 -6.59
C ALA A 79 -4.34 -0.34 -7.32
N VAL A 80 -4.35 -0.39 -8.67
CA VAL A 80 -3.55 0.50 -9.52
C VAL A 80 -4.01 1.95 -9.38
N HIS A 81 -5.31 2.23 -9.25
CA HIS A 81 -5.83 3.59 -9.04
C HIS A 81 -5.37 4.18 -7.70
N LEU A 82 -5.47 3.43 -6.59
CA LEU A 82 -4.96 3.90 -5.29
C LEU A 82 -3.45 4.14 -5.34
N ALA A 83 -2.69 3.20 -5.89
CA ALA A 83 -1.25 3.35 -5.99
C ALA A 83 -0.87 4.55 -6.86
N SER A 84 -1.56 4.76 -7.98
CA SER A 84 -1.37 5.93 -8.84
C SER A 84 -1.71 7.22 -8.11
N GLY A 85 -2.79 7.24 -7.32
CA GLY A 85 -3.16 8.37 -6.48
C GLY A 85 -2.09 8.73 -5.44
N MET A 86 -1.44 7.73 -4.84
CA MET A 86 -0.33 7.95 -3.90
C MET A 86 0.93 8.48 -4.61
N LEU A 87 1.22 8.02 -5.84
CA LEU A 87 2.29 8.60 -6.65
C LEU A 87 2.01 10.06 -6.99
N MET A 88 0.76 10.38 -7.39
CA MET A 88 0.33 11.76 -7.63
C MET A 88 0.41 12.64 -6.38
N ALA A 89 0.16 12.05 -5.22
CA ALA A 89 0.30 12.72 -3.93
C ALA A 89 1.76 13.06 -3.58
N GLY A 90 2.73 12.43 -4.26
CA GLY A 90 4.15 12.75 -4.22
C GLY A 90 5.05 11.69 -3.57
N TYR A 91 4.54 10.46 -3.40
CA TYR A 91 5.37 9.29 -3.09
C TYR A 91 6.12 8.82 -4.35
N SER A 92 7.39 8.44 -4.21
CA SER A 92 8.19 7.93 -5.32
C SER A 92 7.97 6.44 -5.58
N SER A 93 7.59 5.68 -4.55
CA SER A 93 7.33 4.25 -4.64
C SER A 93 6.10 3.84 -3.85
N VAL A 94 5.32 2.91 -4.42
CA VAL A 94 4.15 2.31 -3.79
C VAL A 94 4.24 0.79 -3.86
N ILE A 95 4.01 0.12 -2.74
CA ILE A 95 3.75 -1.32 -2.67
C ILE A 95 2.27 -1.49 -2.33
N ALA A 96 1.55 -2.32 -3.08
CA ALA A 96 0.12 -2.54 -2.89
C ALA A 96 -0.25 -4.01 -3.15
N THR A 97 -1.49 -4.37 -2.78
CA THR A 97 -2.08 -5.68 -3.09
C THR A 97 -3.23 -5.50 -4.08
N MET A 98 -3.19 -6.22 -5.21
CA MET A 98 -4.23 -6.18 -6.25
C MET A 98 -5.56 -6.79 -5.82
N TRP A 99 -5.52 -7.77 -4.92
CA TRP A 99 -6.71 -8.41 -4.35
C TRP A 99 -6.41 -8.86 -2.91
N SER A 100 -7.40 -9.49 -2.27
CA SER A 100 -7.25 -10.02 -0.92
C SER A 100 -6.04 -10.95 -0.79
N VAL A 101 -5.18 -10.63 0.17
CA VAL A 101 -4.08 -11.50 0.60
C VAL A 101 -4.46 -12.21 1.89
N HIS A 102 -3.79 -13.31 2.21
CA HIS A 102 -4.02 -13.98 3.48
C HIS A 102 -3.44 -13.15 4.63
N ASP A 103 -4.14 -13.13 5.77
CA ASP A 103 -3.74 -12.35 6.95
C ASP A 103 -2.34 -12.72 7.47
N GLU A 104 -1.87 -13.95 7.21
CA GLU A 104 -0.52 -14.39 7.58
C GLU A 104 0.58 -13.95 6.59
N ASP A 105 0.21 -13.63 5.34
CA ASP A 105 1.16 -13.27 4.28
C ASP A 105 1.57 -11.81 4.34
N ALA A 106 0.60 -10.90 4.57
CA ALA A 106 0.86 -9.46 4.56
C ALA A 106 1.91 -9.05 5.62
N PRO A 107 1.85 -9.54 6.89
CA PRO A 107 2.86 -9.24 7.89
C PRO A 107 4.23 -9.79 7.54
N LEU A 108 4.32 -11.00 6.96
CA LEU A 108 5.58 -11.58 6.51
C LEU A 108 6.23 -10.72 5.41
N VAL A 109 5.44 -10.34 4.40
CA VAL A 109 5.94 -9.53 3.29
C VAL A 109 6.38 -8.15 3.79
N ALA A 110 5.57 -7.50 4.64
CA ALA A 110 5.93 -6.22 5.25
C ALA A 110 7.24 -6.33 6.07
N ASP A 111 7.37 -7.34 6.93
CA ASP A 111 8.58 -7.58 7.72
C ASP A 111 9.83 -7.68 6.83
N LYS A 112 9.76 -8.49 5.76
CA LYS A 112 10.91 -8.65 4.85
C LYS A 112 11.21 -7.40 4.03
N VAL A 113 10.19 -6.67 3.60
CA VAL A 113 10.38 -5.40 2.89
C VAL A 113 11.08 -4.39 3.81
N TYR A 114 10.55 -4.15 5.01
CA TYR A 114 11.16 -3.18 5.94
C TYR A 114 12.53 -3.63 6.42
N ALA A 115 12.73 -4.93 6.73
CA ALA A 115 14.03 -5.44 7.14
C ALA A 115 15.11 -5.24 6.06
N GLN A 116 14.73 -5.21 4.77
CA GLN A 116 15.66 -4.90 3.70
C GLN A 116 15.89 -3.39 3.55
N LEU A 117 14.82 -2.59 3.54
CA LEU A 117 14.91 -1.14 3.34
C LEU A 117 15.58 -0.41 4.51
N MET A 118 15.44 -0.93 5.73
CA MET A 118 16.01 -0.34 6.95
C MET A 118 17.51 -0.62 7.13
N LYS A 119 18.13 -1.46 6.28
CA LYS A 119 19.58 -1.71 6.36
C LYS A 119 20.40 -0.46 6.06
N ASP A 120 19.97 0.33 5.09
CA ASP A 120 20.67 1.55 4.65
C ASP A 120 19.93 2.84 5.06
N GLY A 121 18.72 2.71 5.64
CA GLY A 121 17.92 3.84 6.15
C GLY A 121 17.42 4.82 5.08
N ARG A 122 17.48 4.44 3.81
CA ARG A 122 17.01 5.23 2.65
C ARG A 122 16.32 4.31 1.65
N VAL A 123 15.18 4.74 1.13
CA VAL A 123 14.63 4.22 -0.13
C VAL A 123 15.24 5.07 -1.23
N GLY A 124 16.17 4.51 -1.99
CA GLY A 124 16.65 5.11 -3.23
C GLY A 124 15.71 4.79 -4.40
N ASN A 125 16.27 4.75 -5.60
CA ASN A 125 15.56 4.28 -6.78
C ASN A 125 15.72 2.76 -6.93
N GLY A 126 14.62 2.02 -6.88
CA GLY A 126 14.55 0.58 -7.16
C GLY A 126 14.60 -0.33 -5.94
N GLU A 127 14.98 0.18 -4.76
CA GLU A 127 15.13 -0.63 -3.54
C GLU A 127 13.80 -1.18 -3.06
N ALA A 128 12.70 -0.42 -3.19
CA ALA A 128 11.37 -0.89 -2.81
C ALA A 128 10.90 -2.07 -3.66
N GLY A 129 11.09 -2.01 -4.97
CA GLY A 129 10.78 -3.11 -5.89
C GLY A 129 11.65 -4.34 -5.61
N MET A 130 12.95 -4.14 -5.37
CA MET A 130 13.87 -5.22 -4.99
C MET A 130 13.52 -5.85 -3.64
N ALA A 131 13.13 -5.03 -2.66
CA ALA A 131 12.70 -5.49 -1.35
C ALA A 131 11.43 -6.33 -1.44
N LEU A 132 10.45 -5.88 -2.24
CA LEU A 132 9.25 -6.66 -2.50
C LEU A 132 9.59 -7.98 -3.22
N HIS A 133 10.43 -7.94 -4.25
CA HIS A 133 10.85 -9.14 -4.97
C HIS A 133 11.45 -10.20 -4.04
N ASN A 134 12.35 -9.79 -3.15
CA ASN A 134 12.98 -10.67 -2.18
C ASN A 134 11.99 -11.19 -1.14
N ALA A 135 11.09 -10.33 -0.65
CA ALA A 135 10.01 -10.73 0.26
C ALA A 135 9.10 -11.80 -0.37
N LEU A 136 8.72 -11.64 -1.64
CA LEU A 136 7.90 -12.61 -2.38
C LEU A 136 8.66 -13.89 -2.69
N ALA A 137 9.99 -13.87 -2.84
CA ALA A 137 10.80 -15.09 -2.94
C ALA A 137 10.75 -15.91 -1.64
N VAL A 138 10.82 -15.24 -0.48
CA VAL A 138 10.65 -15.89 0.84
C VAL A 138 9.25 -16.48 0.97
N LEU A 139 8.22 -15.69 0.68
CA LEU A 139 6.83 -16.15 0.75
C LEU A 139 6.60 -17.36 -0.16
N ARG A 140 7.01 -17.29 -1.43
CA ARG A 140 6.91 -18.41 -2.40
C ARG A 140 7.55 -19.69 -1.89
N LYS A 141 8.72 -19.60 -1.26
CA LYS A 141 9.40 -20.76 -0.68
C LYS A 141 8.62 -21.37 0.50
N GLN A 142 7.94 -20.54 1.29
CA GLN A 142 7.17 -20.97 2.45
C GLN A 142 5.84 -21.62 2.05
N VAL A 143 5.12 -21.04 1.10
CA VAL A 143 3.76 -21.47 0.74
C VAL A 143 3.71 -22.45 -0.43
N GLY A 144 4.78 -22.48 -1.25
CA GLY A 144 4.90 -23.29 -2.46
C GLY A 144 4.64 -22.49 -3.74
N GLU A 145 5.40 -22.79 -4.80
CA GLU A 145 5.39 -22.02 -6.05
C GLU A 145 4.00 -21.96 -6.72
N GLN A 146 3.21 -23.03 -6.59
CA GLN A 146 1.89 -23.16 -7.21
C GLN A 146 0.79 -22.36 -6.50
N LYS A 147 1.10 -21.75 -5.34
CA LYS A 147 0.15 -20.92 -4.57
C LYS A 147 0.13 -19.47 -5.06
N PHE A 148 -0.10 -19.29 -6.36
CA PHE A 148 -0.08 -17.99 -7.03
C PHE A 148 -0.97 -16.95 -6.34
N GLU A 149 -2.13 -17.38 -5.84
CA GLU A 149 -3.09 -16.56 -5.11
C GLU A 149 -2.51 -15.87 -3.86
N ARG A 150 -1.42 -16.41 -3.31
CA ARG A 150 -0.77 -15.90 -2.09
C ARG A 150 0.29 -14.85 -2.35
N TRP A 151 1.01 -14.93 -3.46
CA TRP A 151 2.19 -14.09 -3.69
C TRP A 151 2.12 -13.21 -4.95
N VAL A 152 1.35 -13.58 -5.97
CA VAL A 152 1.11 -12.74 -7.16
C VAL A 152 0.39 -11.41 -6.85
N PRO A 153 -0.57 -11.30 -5.90
CA PRO A 153 -1.28 -10.04 -5.69
C PRO A 153 -0.41 -8.85 -5.32
N PHE A 154 0.78 -9.07 -4.79
CA PHE A 154 1.64 -7.98 -4.36
C PHE A 154 2.32 -7.32 -5.56
N ILE A 155 2.13 -6.02 -5.69
CA ILE A 155 2.70 -5.20 -6.77
C ILE A 155 3.52 -4.04 -6.22
N HIS A 156 4.45 -3.58 -7.03
CA HIS A 156 5.19 -2.34 -6.84
C HIS A 156 4.99 -1.43 -8.05
N ILE A 157 4.78 -0.14 -7.80
CA ILE A 157 4.67 0.90 -8.84
C ILE A 157 5.50 2.10 -8.38
N GLY A 158 6.31 2.65 -9.29
CA GLY A 158 7.17 3.81 -9.02
C GLY A 158 8.65 3.51 -9.23
N SER A 159 9.50 4.42 -8.73
CA SER A 159 10.95 4.36 -8.86
C SER A 159 11.59 3.24 -8.04
#